data_AF-A0A4Q9YNB5-F1
#
_entry.id   AF-A0A4Q9YNB5-F1
#
_cell.length_a   1.000
_cell.length_b   1.000
_cell.length_c   1.000
_cell.angle_alpha   90.00
_cell.angle_beta   90.00
_cell.angle_gamma   90.00
#
_symmetry.space_group_name_H-M   'P 1'
#
loop_
_entity.id
_entity.type
_entity.pdbx_description
1 polymer ?
#
loop_
_entity_poly.entity_id
_entity_poly.type
_entity_poly.pdbx_seq_one_letter_code
_entity_poly.pdbx_strand_id
1 'polypeptide(L)' 'MKYVFTLIVVFCVSITSSAQNKPSKSSSSKQYRSAESGRYVSKSTATKNPSTTYSTSRKSRK' A
#
# COMPACT_ATOMS: atom_id res chain seq x y z
N MET A 1 42.17 16.79 -2.15
CA MET A 1 40.88 17.31 -1.64
C MET A 1 39.74 17.30 -2.66
N LYS A 2 39.99 17.58 -3.96
CA LYS A 2 38.94 17.57 -5.02
C LYS A 2 38.22 16.22 -5.15
N TYR A 3 38.97 15.11 -5.10
CA TYR A 3 38.43 13.76 -5.22
C TYR A 3 37.64 13.28 -3.99
N VAL A 4 37.91 13.86 -2.81
CA VAL A 4 37.17 13.56 -1.57
C VAL A 4 35.76 14.16 -1.66
N PHE A 5 35.66 15.38 -2.20
CA PHE A 5 34.38 16.04 -2.42
C PHE A 5 33.53 15.31 -3.47
N THR A 6 34.12 14.81 -4.55
CA THR A 6 33.40 14.02 -5.55
C THR A 6 32.92 12.67 -5.01
N LEU A 7 33.70 12.01 -4.14
CA LEU A 7 33.28 10.75 -3.52
C LEU A 7 32.07 10.93 -2.60
N ILE A 8 32.02 12.01 -1.83
CA ILE A 8 30.88 12.31 -0.94
C ILE A 8 29.59 12.55 -1.74
N VAL A 9 29.66 13.30 -2.84
CA VAL A 9 28.50 13.59 -3.69
C VAL A 9 27.96 12.32 -4.36
N VAL A 10 28.84 11.46 -4.89
CA VAL A 10 28.45 10.18 -5.51
C VAL A 10 27.83 9.22 -4.47
N PHE A 11 28.36 9.20 -3.25
CA PHE A 11 27.82 8.40 -2.16
C PHE A 11 26.42 8.87 -1.75
N CYS A 12 26.19 10.18 -1.61
CA CYS A 12 24.87 10.73 -1.29
C CYS A 12 23.80 10.41 -2.36
N VAL A 13 24.14 10.52 -3.65
CA VAL A 13 23.22 10.22 -4.76
C VAL A 13 22.79 8.74 -4.75
N SER A 14 23.69 7.84 -4.30
CA SER A 14 23.41 6.41 -4.24
C SER A 14 22.43 6.02 -3.13
N ILE A 15 22.44 6.73 -1.99
CA ILE A 15 21.59 6.39 -0.82
C ILE A 15 20.12 6.82 -1.06
N THR A 16 19.88 7.87 -1.84
CA THR A 16 18.52 8.38 -2.09
C THR A 16 17.66 7.44 -2.94
N SER A 17 18.28 6.54 -3.72
CA SER A 17 17.57 5.64 -4.65
C SER A 17 16.82 4.49 -3.95
N SER A 18 17.06 4.25 -2.66
CA SER A 18 16.42 3.15 -1.92
C SER A 18 15.07 3.53 -1.28
N ALA A 19 14.63 4.77 -1.43
CA ALA A 19 13.43 5.30 -0.78
C ALA A 19 12.15 5.13 -1.61
N GLN A 20 11.82 3.91 -2.06
CA GLN A 20 10.50 3.66 -2.66
C GLN A 20 10.03 2.20 -2.71
N ASN A 21 10.76 1.25 -2.13
CA ASN A 21 10.24 -0.10 -1.99
C ASN A 21 9.40 -0.21 -0.72
N LYS A 22 8.19 0.38 -0.73
CA LYS A 22 7.17 -0.04 0.24
C LYS A 22 6.67 -1.40 -0.27
N PRO A 23 6.98 -2.53 0.39
CA PRO A 23 6.34 -3.79 0.03
C PRO A 23 4.85 -3.57 0.21
N SER A 24 4.09 -3.60 -0.89
CA SER A 24 2.64 -3.65 -0.84
C SER A 24 2.30 -4.89 -0.03
N LYS A 25 1.84 -4.70 1.22
CA LYS A 25 1.49 -5.76 2.15
C LYS A 25 0.65 -6.82 1.42
N SER A 26 1.27 -7.92 1.04
CA SER A 26 0.64 -9.12 0.47
C SER A 26 -0.03 -9.92 1.60
N SER A 27 -0.81 -9.22 2.42
CA SER A 27 -1.57 -9.77 3.53
C SER A 27 -3.04 -9.55 3.18
N SER A 28 -3.69 -10.61 2.68
CA SER A 28 -5.15 -10.76 2.56
C SER A 28 -5.94 -9.46 2.73
N SER A 29 -5.94 -8.60 1.70
CA SER A 29 -6.57 -7.30 1.80
C SER A 29 -8.09 -7.49 1.86
N LYS A 30 -8.71 -7.15 2.99
CA LYS A 30 -10.17 -7.14 3.10
C LYS A 30 -10.74 -6.05 2.20
N GLN A 31 -11.59 -6.45 1.27
CA GLN A 31 -12.39 -5.54 0.45
C GLN A 31 -13.79 -5.43 1.04
N TYR A 32 -14.44 -4.29 0.84
CA TYR A 32 -15.81 -4.07 1.29
C TYR A 32 -16.68 -3.75 0.07
N ARG A 33 -17.86 -4.37 -0.03
CA ARG A 33 -18.85 -4.14 -1.10
C ARG A 33 -20.23 -3.89 -0.50
N SER A 34 -20.96 -2.94 -1.09
CA SER A 34 -22.37 -2.72 -0.80
C SER A 34 -23.19 -3.91 -1.32
N ALA A 35 -24.04 -4.46 -0.46
CA ALA A 35 -25.00 -5.51 -0.81
C ALA A 35 -26.11 -5.00 -1.72
N GLU A 36 -26.45 -3.72 -1.62
CA GLU A 36 -27.50 -3.08 -2.41
C GLU A 36 -27.06 -2.78 -3.84
N SER A 37 -25.90 -2.13 -4.00
CA SER A 37 -25.42 -1.64 -5.30
C SER A 37 -24.33 -2.50 -5.93
N GLY A 38 -23.74 -3.42 -5.16
CA GLY A 38 -22.57 -4.19 -5.58
C GLY A 38 -21.28 -3.39 -5.72
N ARG A 39 -21.28 -2.08 -5.41
CA ARG A 39 -20.09 -1.21 -5.53
C ARG A 39 -19.11 -1.41 -4.37
N TYR A 40 -17.82 -1.23 -4.65
CA TYR A 40 -16.80 -1.20 -3.62
C TYR A 40 -16.92 0.05 -2.77
N VAL A 41 -16.79 -0.11 -1.45
CA VAL A 41 -16.89 0.97 -0.48
C VAL A 41 -15.66 0.99 0.43
N SER A 42 -15.43 2.12 1.09
CA SER A 42 -14.34 2.25 2.05
C SER A 42 -14.66 1.48 3.35
N LYS A 43 -13.62 1.23 4.14
CA LYS A 43 -13.76 0.63 5.47
C LYS A 43 -14.66 1.47 6.38
N SER A 44 -14.57 2.80 6.33
CA SER A 44 -15.41 3.68 7.16
C SER A 44 -16.89 3.57 6.79
N THR A 45 -17.19 3.48 5.50
CA THR A 45 -18.56 3.25 5.02
C THR A 45 -19.08 1.88 5.47
N ALA A 46 -18.25 0.84 5.42
CA ALA A 46 -18.61 -0.49 5.90
C ALA A 46 -18.91 -0.52 7.41
N THR A 47 -18.15 0.25 8.22
CA THR A 47 -18.38 0.35 9.67
C THR A 47 -19.66 1.13 9.99
N LYS A 48 -20.00 2.16 9.19
CA LYS A 48 -21.23 2.92 9.36
C LYS A 48 -22.48 2.14 8.94
N ASN A 49 -22.37 1.30 7.91
CA ASN A 49 -23.48 0.54 7.34
C ASN A 49 -23.19 -0.97 7.31
N PRO A 50 -23.09 -1.63 8.48
CA PRO A 50 -22.71 -3.04 8.57
C PRO A 50 -23.80 -3.98 8.03
N SER A 51 -25.06 -3.57 8.07
CA SER A 51 -26.21 -4.36 7.59
C SER A 51 -26.24 -4.50 6.06
N THR A 52 -25.74 -3.51 5.34
CA THR A 52 -25.81 -3.42 3.88
C THR A 52 -24.45 -3.49 3.20
N THR A 53 -23.41 -3.89 3.94
CA THR A 53 -22.04 -4.01 3.43
C THR A 53 -21.44 -5.35 3.84
N TYR A 54 -20.89 -6.10 2.89
CA TYR A 54 -20.16 -7.34 3.16
C TYR A 54 -18.67 -7.18 2.88
N SER A 55 -17.85 -7.95 3.60
CA SER A 55 -16.39 -7.95 3.46
C SER A 55 -15.90 -9.24 2.81
N THR A 56 -14.98 -9.13 1.85
CA THR A 56 -14.34 -10.28 1.20
C THR A 56 -12.83 -10.25 1.44
N SER A 57 -12.23 -11.39 1.75
CA SER A 57 -10.78 -11.55 1.84
C SER A 57 -10.26 -12.15 0.54
N ARG A 58 -9.38 -11.43 -0.18
CA ARG A 58 -8.63 -12.03 -1.29
C ARG A 58 -7.46 -12.82 -0.70
N LYS A 59 -7.63 -14.14 -0.57
CA LYS A 59 -6.51 -15.05 -0.31
C LYS A 59 -5.67 -15.10 -1.58
N SER A 60 -4.46 -14.53 -1.55
CA SER A 60 -3.48 -14.74 -2.62
C SER A 60 -3.16 -16.22 -2.64
N ARG A 61 -3.53 -16.93 -3.71
CA ARG A 61 -2.97 -18.27 -3.96
C ARG A 61 -1.49 -18.05 -4.26
N LYS A 62 -0.63 -18.59 -3.40
CA LYS A 62 0.82 -18.71 -3.63
C LYS A 62 1.07 -20.05 -4.29
#